data_AF-A0A7S2J8S2-F1
#
_entry.id   AF-A0A7S2J8S2-F1
#
_cell.length_a   1.000
_cell.length_b   1.000
_cell.length_c   1.000
_cell.angle_alpha   90.00
_cell.angle_beta   90.00
_cell.angle_gamma   90.00
#
_symmetry.space_group_name_H-M   'P 1'
#
loop_
_entity.id
_entity.type
_entity.pdbx_description
1 polymer ?
#
loop_
_entity_poly.entity_id
_entity_poly.type
_entity_poly.pdbx_seq_one_letter_code
_entity_poly.pdbx_strand_id
1 'polypeptide(L)'
;EDKPSFIDALVRFARGTLTNVCSDYTAAQFFANQSLVETTMFTELASAFDQPSKGLQIAIRGLQLRSVDLPDAYEGSIADTQREEQDFQTAMAERATNIMQMERQLMQTSKRQDELRIEILGNVTAISEENAAWVEQYMNFQ
;
A
#
# COMPACT_ATOMS: atom_id res chain seq x y z
N GLU A 1 6.04 53.03 26.59
CA GLU A 1 5.51 52.31 25.41
C GLU A 1 6.60 51.41 24.89
N ASP A 2 6.45 50.11 25.08
CA ASP A 2 7.43 49.11 24.65
C ASP A 2 7.18 48.80 23.17
N LYS A 3 7.82 49.58 22.27
CA LYS A 3 7.67 49.37 20.84
C LYS A 3 8.41 48.09 20.47
N PRO A 4 7.78 47.14 19.75
CA PRO A 4 8.43 45.91 19.36
C PRO A 4 9.68 46.21 18.54
N SER A 5 10.75 45.46 18.80
CA SER A 5 11.98 45.59 18.04
C SER A 5 11.71 45.35 16.56
N PHE A 6 12.49 46.00 15.69
CA PHE A 6 12.46 45.72 14.25
C PHE A 6 12.62 44.22 13.96
N ILE A 7 13.46 43.54 14.75
CA ILE A 7 13.66 42.09 14.65
C ILE A 7 12.37 41.33 14.97
N ASP A 8 11.64 41.72 16.01
CA ASP A 8 10.38 41.07 16.39
C ASP A 8 9.30 41.24 15.32
N ALA A 9 9.28 42.40 14.66
CA ALA A 9 8.38 42.65 13.53
C ALA A 9 8.70 41.75 12.34
N LEU A 10 9.98 41.59 11.99
CA LEU A 10 10.42 40.67 10.92
C LEU A 10 10.07 39.21 11.26
N VAL A 11 10.32 38.79 12.50
CA VAL A 11 10.00 37.42 12.96
C VAL A 11 8.50 37.17 12.93
N ARG A 12 7.68 38.11 13.37
CA ARG A 12 6.21 38.01 13.28
C ARG A 12 5.74 37.89 11.84
N PHE A 13 6.28 38.72 10.95
CA PHE A 13 5.94 38.69 9.54
C PHE A 13 6.33 37.35 8.90
N ALA A 14 7.58 36.90 9.13
CA ALA A 14 8.05 35.60 8.65
C ALA A 14 7.19 34.45 9.18
N ARG A 15 6.84 34.46 10.47
CA ARG A 15 5.97 33.44 11.06
C ARG A 15 4.59 33.43 10.41
N GLY A 16 4.00 34.60 10.14
CA GLY A 16 2.72 34.70 9.45
C GLY A 16 2.75 34.04 8.08
N THR A 17 3.75 34.37 7.26
CA THR A 17 3.92 33.76 5.93
C THR A 17 4.13 32.25 6.03
N LEU A 18 5.03 31.78 6.89
CA LEU A 18 5.29 30.35 7.06
C LEU A 18 4.07 29.59 7.56
N THR A 19 3.30 30.16 8.49
CA THR A 19 2.08 29.52 9.01
C THR A 19 1.03 29.34 7.92
N ASN A 20 0.90 30.31 7.02
CA ASN A 20 -0.02 30.18 5.88
C ASN A 20 0.42 29.02 4.98
N VAL A 21 1.70 28.95 4.61
CA VAL A 21 2.22 27.84 3.80
C VAL A 21 2.04 26.50 4.52
N CYS A 22 2.32 26.42 5.82
CA CYS A 22 2.10 25.20 6.61
C CYS A 22 0.64 24.73 6.58
N SER A 23 -0.32 25.64 6.45
CA SER A 23 -1.75 25.31 6.48
C SER A 23 -2.20 24.58 5.21
N ASP A 24 -1.44 24.69 4.12
CA ASP A 24 -1.74 24.04 2.83
C ASP A 24 -1.24 22.58 2.77
N TYR A 25 -0.40 22.17 3.73
CA TYR A 25 0.21 20.84 3.74
C TYR A 25 -0.27 20.01 4.92
N THR A 26 -0.51 18.73 4.67
CA THR A 26 -0.77 17.76 5.75
C THR A 26 0.54 17.35 6.42
N ALA A 27 0.44 16.88 7.67
CA ALA A 27 1.59 16.30 8.38
C ALA A 27 2.32 15.25 7.52
N ALA A 28 1.59 14.34 6.88
CA ALA A 28 2.17 13.31 6.02
C ALA A 28 3.00 13.89 4.86
N GLN A 29 2.55 15.00 4.25
CA GLN A 29 3.28 15.65 3.17
C GLN A 29 4.58 16.32 3.65
N PHE A 30 4.59 16.85 4.87
CA PHE A 30 5.81 17.38 5.50
C PHE A 30 6.88 16.30 5.68
N PHE A 31 6.51 15.09 6.06
CA PHE A 31 7.44 13.97 6.22
C PHE A 31 7.83 13.32 4.90
N ALA A 32 6.87 13.18 3.97
CA ALA A 32 7.13 12.52 2.69
C ALA A 32 7.98 13.39 1.75
N ASN A 33 7.77 14.70 1.73
CA ASN A 33 8.35 15.62 0.74
C ASN A 33 8.92 16.89 1.37
N GLN A 34 9.76 16.74 2.40
CA GLN A 34 10.33 17.86 3.16
C GLN A 34 11.01 18.92 2.26
N SER A 35 11.82 18.50 1.29
CA SER A 35 12.53 19.43 0.39
C SER A 35 11.59 20.28 -0.48
N LEU A 36 10.44 19.71 -0.89
CA LEU A 36 9.44 20.46 -1.66
C LEU A 36 8.81 21.53 -0.77
N VAL A 37 8.40 21.16 0.44
CA VAL A 37 7.79 22.09 1.39
C VAL A 37 8.77 23.21 1.77
N GLU A 38 10.04 22.87 2.01
CA GLU A 38 11.11 23.83 2.28
C GLU A 38 11.29 24.83 1.13
N THR A 39 11.27 24.34 -0.10
CA THR A 39 11.38 25.18 -1.31
C THR A 39 10.19 26.13 -1.42
N THR A 40 8.96 25.63 -1.26
CA THR A 40 7.75 26.47 -1.29
C THR A 40 7.78 27.52 -0.19
N MET A 41 8.13 27.13 1.05
CA MET A 41 8.27 28.06 2.16
C MET A 41 9.29 29.16 1.87
N PHE A 42 10.44 28.79 1.29
CA PHE A 42 11.46 29.76 0.91
C PHE A 42 10.95 30.73 -0.16
N THR A 43 10.29 30.23 -1.21
CA THR A 43 9.76 31.06 -2.30
C THR A 43 8.72 32.06 -1.80
N GLU A 44 7.76 31.61 -1.00
CA GLU A 44 6.71 32.46 -0.43
C GLU A 44 7.28 33.47 0.56
N LEU A 45 8.24 33.06 1.39
CA LEU A 45 8.92 33.97 2.30
C LEU A 45 9.73 35.03 1.53
N ALA A 46 10.51 34.62 0.52
CA ALA A 46 11.27 35.56 -0.31
C ALA A 46 10.36 36.57 -1.01
N SER A 47 9.23 36.12 -1.57
CA SER A 47 8.25 37.00 -2.20
C SER A 47 7.55 37.95 -1.21
N ALA A 48 7.27 37.48 0.01
CA ALA A 48 6.70 38.32 1.06
C ALA A 48 7.67 39.44 1.49
N PHE A 49 8.99 39.16 1.48
CA PHE A 49 10.04 40.08 1.90
C PHE A 49 10.58 40.99 0.78
N ASP A 50 10.27 40.69 -0.48
CA ASP A 50 10.59 41.50 -1.67
C ASP A 50 9.33 42.22 -2.18
N GLN A 51 8.87 43.22 -1.41
CA GLN A 51 7.75 44.09 -1.78
C GLN A 51 8.20 45.56 -1.82
N PRO A 52 8.88 45.99 -2.91
CA PRO A 52 9.39 47.36 -3.04
C PRO A 52 8.30 48.43 -2.90
N SER A 53 7.07 48.12 -3.31
CA SER A 53 5.89 49.01 -3.18
C SER A 53 5.52 49.33 -1.73
N LYS A 54 5.91 48.47 -0.77
CA LYS A 54 5.71 48.66 0.67
C LYS A 54 6.99 49.10 1.38
N GLY A 55 8.04 49.43 0.63
CA GLY A 55 9.36 49.79 1.17
C GLY A 55 10.10 48.61 1.80
N LEU A 56 9.72 47.38 1.46
CA LEU A 56 10.32 46.16 1.99
C LEU A 56 11.16 45.50 0.88
N GLN A 57 12.48 45.54 1.00
CA GLN A 57 13.40 44.93 0.03
C GLN A 57 14.48 44.16 0.78
N ILE A 58 14.10 42.97 1.27
CA ILE A 58 14.97 42.13 2.09
C ILE A 58 15.21 40.82 1.33
N ALA A 59 16.47 40.59 0.94
CA ALA A 59 16.87 39.37 0.28
C ALA A 59 17.13 38.26 1.31
N ILE A 60 16.28 37.23 1.30
CA ILE A 60 16.48 36.03 2.13
C ILE A 60 17.51 35.13 1.48
N ARG A 61 18.56 34.78 2.23
CA ARG A 61 19.68 33.96 1.72
C ARG A 61 19.38 32.46 1.72
N GLY A 62 18.53 32.02 2.63
CA GLY A 62 18.14 30.63 2.76
C GLY A 62 17.15 30.44 3.89
N LEU A 63 16.44 29.32 3.83
CA LEU A 63 15.56 28.81 4.86
C LEU A 63 15.94 27.34 5.03
N GLN A 64 16.06 26.88 6.28
CA GLN A 64 16.34 25.48 6.58
C GLN A 64 15.37 24.99 7.66
N LEU A 65 14.65 23.91 7.36
CA LEU A 65 13.81 23.22 8.33
C LEU A 65 14.69 22.34 9.23
N ARG A 66 14.61 22.51 10.55
CA ARG A 66 15.43 21.75 11.52
C ARG A 66 14.76 20.46 11.98
N SER A 67 13.58 20.57 12.58
CA SER A 67 12.76 19.45 13.04
C SER A 67 11.29 19.83 12.94
N VAL A 68 10.46 18.86 12.57
CA VAL A 68 9.01 18.97 12.61
C VAL A 68 8.57 18.06 13.75
N ASP A 69 8.17 18.66 14.87
CA ASP A 69 7.66 17.91 16.02
C ASP A 69 6.15 17.74 15.85
N LEU A 70 5.69 16.49 15.76
CA LEU A 70 4.27 16.17 15.84
C LEU A 70 3.88 15.92 17.30
N PRO A 71 2.65 16.24 17.71
CA PRO A 71 2.13 15.76 18.98
C PRO A 71 2.11 14.22 18.99
N ASP A 72 2.56 13.60 20.09
CA ASP A 72 2.70 12.15 20.26
C ASP A 72 1.46 11.34 19.81
N ALA A 73 0.26 11.90 20.02
CA ALA A 73 -1.00 11.27 19.62
C ALA A 73 -1.14 11.08 18.11
N TYR A 74 -0.59 11.99 17.30
CA TYR A 74 -0.60 11.89 15.83
C TYR A 74 0.43 10.90 15.32
N GLU A 75 1.60 10.85 15.95
CA GLU A 75 2.66 9.89 15.58
C GLU A 75 2.20 8.45 15.81
N GLY A 76 1.54 8.18 16.94
CA GLY A 76 0.90 6.89 17.20
C GLY A 76 -0.16 6.53 16.15
N SER A 77 -1.02 7.49 15.79
CA SER A 77 -2.08 7.28 14.80
C SER A 77 -1.54 6.93 13.40
N ILE A 78 -0.42 7.54 12.99
CA ILE A 78 0.23 7.23 11.70
C ILE A 78 0.83 5.82 11.74
N ALA A 79 1.51 5.47 12.83
CA ALA A 79 2.08 4.14 13.01
C ALA A 79 0.99 3.05 13.00
N ASP A 80 -0.12 3.30 13.70
CA ASP A 80 -1.27 2.39 13.74
C ASP A 80 -1.92 2.23 12.36
N THR A 81 -2.11 3.33 11.63
CA THR A 81 -2.66 3.28 10.26
C THR A 81 -1.76 2.48 9.31
N GLN A 82 -0.44 2.69 9.38
CA GLN A 82 0.50 1.92 8.56
C GLN A 82 0.52 0.45 8.92
N ARG A 83 0.35 0.12 10.20
CA ARG A 83 0.25 -1.26 10.67
C ARG A 83 -1.04 -1.91 10.17
N GLU A 84 -2.18 -1.24 10.30
CA GLU A 84 -3.47 -1.74 9.79
C GLU A 84 -3.43 -1.96 8.28
N GLU A 85 -2.79 -1.08 7.52
CA GLU A 85 -2.64 -1.23 6.07
C GLU A 85 -1.77 -2.44 5.71
N GLN A 86 -0.69 -2.69 6.45
CA GLN A 86 0.13 -3.90 6.29
C GLN A 86 -0.62 -5.18 6.66
N ASP A 87 -1.40 -5.15 7.74
CA ASP A 87 -2.22 -6.28 8.18
C ASP A 87 -3.30 -6.59 7.13
N PHE A 88 -3.92 -5.56 6.55
CA PHE A 88 -4.88 -5.73 5.46
C PHE A 88 -4.24 -6.36 4.21
N GLN A 89 -3.07 -5.88 3.79
CA GLN A 89 -2.37 -6.47 2.63
C GLN A 89 -1.98 -7.93 2.88
N THR A 90 -1.51 -8.24 4.09
CA THR A 90 -1.22 -9.62 4.51
C THR A 90 -2.47 -10.49 4.40
N ALA A 91 -3.59 -10.04 4.96
CA ALA A 91 -4.85 -10.78 4.92
C ALA A 91 -5.36 -11.01 3.48
N MET A 92 -5.17 -10.03 2.58
CA MET A 92 -5.48 -10.20 1.17
C MET A 92 -4.59 -11.26 0.49
N ALA A 93 -3.29 -11.26 0.77
CA ALA A 93 -2.35 -12.23 0.23
C ALA A 93 -2.63 -13.65 0.74
N GLU A 94 -2.95 -13.80 2.02
CA GLU A 94 -3.36 -15.07 2.61
C GLU A 94 -4.64 -15.60 1.98
N ARG A 95 -5.64 -14.72 1.80
CA ARG A 95 -6.89 -15.09 1.12
C ARG A 95 -6.63 -15.58 -0.31
N ALA A 96 -5.80 -14.88 -1.07
CA ALA A 96 -5.44 -15.28 -2.43
C ALA A 96 -4.73 -16.64 -2.44
N THR A 97 -3.80 -16.86 -1.51
CA THR A 97 -3.09 -18.13 -1.34
C THR A 97 -4.04 -19.28 -1.02
N ASN A 98 -5.01 -19.06 -0.13
CA ASN A 98 -6.01 -20.05 0.23
C ASN A 98 -6.89 -20.43 -0.97
N ILE A 99 -7.30 -19.46 -1.79
CA ILE A 99 -8.05 -19.73 -3.02
C ILE A 99 -7.24 -20.61 -3.97
N MET A 100 -5.97 -20.27 -4.23
CA MET A 100 -5.10 -21.08 -5.08
C MET A 100 -4.89 -22.50 -4.55
N GLN A 101 -4.76 -22.67 -3.23
CA GLN A 101 -4.66 -23.99 -2.61
C GLN A 101 -5.93 -24.82 -2.79
N MET A 102 -7.10 -24.21 -2.61
CA MET A 102 -8.39 -24.88 -2.84
C MET A 102 -8.58 -25.28 -4.30
N GLU A 103 -8.24 -24.41 -5.26
CA GLU A 103 -8.29 -24.73 -6.68
C GLU A 103 -7.35 -25.88 -7.05
N ARG A 104 -6.14 -25.89 -6.48
CA ARG A 104 -5.19 -26.98 -6.66
C ARG A 104 -5.72 -28.31 -6.11
N GLN A 105 -6.33 -28.30 -4.92
CA GLN A 105 -6.95 -29.50 -4.34
C GLN A 105 -8.12 -30.01 -5.19
N LEU A 106 -8.95 -29.10 -5.70
CA LEU A 106 -10.05 -29.45 -6.61
C LEU A 106 -9.49 -30.11 -7.88
N MET A 107 -8.46 -29.52 -8.49
CA MET A 107 -7.81 -30.08 -9.68
C MET A 107 -7.21 -31.46 -9.42
N GLN A 108 -6.53 -31.66 -8.28
CA GLN A 108 -5.98 -32.96 -7.90
C GLN A 108 -7.08 -34.01 -7.68
N THR A 109 -8.17 -33.63 -7.03
CA THR A 109 -9.31 -34.51 -6.77
C THR A 109 -10.00 -34.90 -8.07
N SER A 110 -10.19 -33.94 -8.98
CA SER A 110 -10.78 -34.17 -10.31
C SER A 110 -9.93 -35.16 -11.12
N LYS A 111 -8.60 -34.94 -11.20
CA LYS A 111 -7.68 -35.87 -11.86
C LYS A 111 -7.75 -37.28 -11.29
N ARG A 112 -7.77 -37.39 -9.96
CA ARG A 112 -7.88 -38.70 -9.30
C ARG A 112 -9.20 -39.40 -9.60
N GLN A 113 -10.31 -38.66 -9.70
CA GLN A 113 -11.59 -39.23 -10.10
C GLN A 113 -11.58 -39.74 -11.54
N ASP A 114 -10.94 -39.00 -12.46
CA ASP A 114 -10.81 -39.42 -13.85
C ASP A 114 -9.92 -40.67 -13.99
N GLU A 115 -8.80 -40.73 -13.26
CA GLU A 115 -7.94 -41.92 -13.19
C GLU A 115 -8.72 -43.15 -12.68
N LEU A 116 -9.46 -43.00 -11.57
CA LEU A 116 -10.32 -44.06 -11.03
C LEU A 116 -11.40 -44.50 -12.03
N ARG A 117 -11.99 -43.55 -12.77
CA ARG A 117 -12.99 -43.88 -13.79
C ARG A 117 -12.37 -44.72 -14.91
N ILE A 118 -11.19 -44.34 -15.39
CA ILE A 118 -10.47 -45.07 -16.44
C ILE A 118 -10.10 -46.48 -15.95
N GLU A 119 -9.60 -46.60 -14.73
CA GLU A 119 -9.26 -47.89 -14.11
C GLU A 119 -10.50 -48.79 -14.00
N ILE A 120 -11.63 -48.28 -13.50
CA ILE A 120 -12.88 -49.04 -13.40
C ILE A 120 -13.35 -49.49 -14.78
N LEU A 121 -13.32 -48.62 -15.79
CA LEU A 121 -13.71 -48.99 -17.16
C LEU A 121 -12.82 -50.10 -17.72
N GLY A 122 -11.50 -50.01 -17.51
CA GLY A 122 -10.55 -51.05 -17.92
C GLY A 122 -10.84 -52.40 -17.24
N ASN A 123 -11.15 -52.38 -15.95
CA ASN A 123 -11.51 -53.58 -15.20
C ASN A 123 -12.84 -54.19 -15.69
N VAL A 124 -13.85 -53.35 -15.95
CA VAL A 124 -15.15 -53.81 -16.50
C VAL A 124 -14.96 -54.46 -17.87
N THR A 125 -14.15 -53.87 -18.76
CA THR A 125 -13.87 -54.46 -20.07
C THR A 125 -13.14 -55.79 -19.95
N ALA A 126 -12.13 -55.88 -19.08
CA ALA A 126 -11.39 -57.12 -18.86
C ALA A 126 -12.29 -58.24 -18.33
N ILE A 127 -13.14 -57.96 -17.34
CA ILE A 127 -14.11 -58.93 -16.80
C ILE A 127 -15.12 -59.35 -17.87
N SER A 128 -15.58 -58.42 -18.71
CA SER A 128 -16.51 -58.72 -19.80
C SER A 128 -15.90 -59.63 -20.86
N GLU A 129 -14.65 -59.40 -21.24
CA GLU A 129 -13.91 -60.23 -22.20
C GLU A 129 -13.63 -61.63 -21.63
N GLU A 130 -13.24 -61.72 -20.35
CA GLU A 130 -13.04 -62.98 -19.64
C GLU A 130 -14.35 -63.80 -19.61
N ASN A 131 -15.46 -63.17 -19.22
CA ASN A 131 -16.77 -63.82 -19.21
C ASN A 131 -17.19 -64.31 -20.61
N ALA A 132 -16.94 -63.51 -21.65
CA ALA A 132 -17.24 -63.90 -23.02
C ALA A 132 -16.43 -65.12 -23.46
N ALA A 133 -15.13 -65.15 -23.15
CA ALA A 133 -14.25 -66.28 -23.45
C ALA A 133 -14.70 -67.56 -22.72
N TRP A 134 -15.12 -67.46 -21.45
CA TRP A 134 -15.66 -68.59 -20.69
C TRP A 134 -16.94 -69.15 -21.32
N VAL A 135 -17.86 -68.27 -21.76
CA VAL A 135 -19.10 -68.69 -22.43
C VAL A 135 -18.81 -69.37 -23.77
N GLU A 136 -17.90 -68.80 -24.58
CA GLU A 136 -17.50 -69.39 -25.86
C GLU A 136 -16.86 -70.77 -25.66
N GLN A 137 -15.97 -70.90 -24.67
CA GLN A 137 -15.37 -72.17 -24.32
C GLN A 137 -16.45 -73.20 -23.95
N TYR A 138 -17.40 -72.84 -23.09
CA TYR A 138 -18.49 -73.74 -22.69
C TYR A 138 -19.33 -74.20 -23.88
N MET A 139 -19.66 -73.29 -24.80
CA MET A 139 -20.43 -73.59 -26.02
C MET A 139 -19.68 -74.55 -26.96
N ASN A 140 -18.36 -74.47 -27.03
CA ASN A 140 -17.53 -75.34 -27.87
C ASN A 140 -17.35 -76.77 -27.29
N PHE A 141 -17.65 -76.98 -26.00
CA PHE A 141 -17.55 -78.29 -25.34
C PHE A 141 -18.89 -79.05 -25.24
N GLN A 142 -20.00 -78.47 -25.72
CA GLN A 142 -21.30 -79.14 -25.85
C GLN A 142 -21.48 -79.76 -27.25
#